data_AF-A0A832CG78-F1
#
_entry.id   AF-A0A832CG78-F1
#
_cell.length_a   1.000
_cell.length_b   1.000
_cell.length_c   1.000
_cell.angle_alpha   90.00
_cell.angle_beta   90.00
_cell.angle_gamma   90.00
#
_symmetry.space_group_name_H-M   'P 1'
#
loop_
_entity.id
_entity.type
_entity.pdbx_description
1 polymer ?
#
loop_
_entity_poly.entity_id
_entity_poly.type
_entity_poly.pdbx_seq_one_letter_code
_entity_poly.pdbx_strand_id
1 'polypeptide(L)'
;TNPKKLDFNKYHLDRNTGYIDLTINALTPVYIRGTRNKYKDKSETTPEFFSPVGQPAIPGSSIKGMIRNLIEILSYSKMEFIDKDIKYHFRSFADYSIDLRQEYKNMLVGGDETKGYYAKALGGYIKKVGINEYIIHPAKTTPTHFRVEEDLAIMAGVIDKRMKDEGYQPQVVEVYFKNEQEKVHKHSKLLKYAKVIDIMKAKGKIPDGYKKGWLVCSGFIGQKSPHPKHMHWVIGEIDATRSFNILPEAIENYKKDEWRKSDNILDKIKKINDYYPCFFTTDGRFVNSFGNTGFYRVPYRKSVGDLLPPVHNDKNIMDITTAIFGNEKDFCGRVFFTNAKAVTKENIFMPTIYPKILSGPKPTSFQLYLEQSNPDYTDPKKIKNLKNYNSGGAKIRGYKLYWHNSKAEYEQKNMDEIKKHQTQYTKITPIKIGTVFKGRIYFENLSDIELGALLFALDLPDGLAHKIGMGKPLGLGSIRITPTLYLSNRERRYTDFFAELESIEKKENISDYKNFFEKYISNQIKSNFLSLWNVDRIRKLKILLDFKNQKPPQSIEYMILGEFKARSVLPSPEKV
;
A
#
# COMPACT_ATOMS: atom_id res chain seq x y z
N THR A 1 -19.93 18.50 -26.61
CA THR A 1 -20.65 19.49 -25.79
C THR A 1 -20.17 19.35 -24.36
N ASN A 2 -19.70 20.45 -23.76
CA ASN A 2 -19.32 20.49 -22.35
C ASN A 2 -20.53 19.98 -21.54
N PRO A 3 -20.46 18.88 -20.77
CA PRO A 3 -21.59 18.47 -19.96
C PRO A 3 -21.77 19.57 -18.93
N LYS A 4 -22.74 20.46 -19.17
CA LYS A 4 -23.27 21.37 -18.14
C LYS A 4 -23.40 20.50 -16.91
N LYS A 5 -22.63 20.81 -15.85
CA LYS A 5 -22.69 20.13 -14.56
C LYS A 5 -24.16 19.85 -14.29
N LEU A 6 -24.56 18.58 -14.38
CA LEU A 6 -25.94 18.20 -14.14
C LEU A 6 -26.23 18.73 -12.73
N ASP A 7 -27.23 19.60 -12.61
CA ASP A 7 -27.58 20.14 -11.30
C ASP A 7 -28.17 18.98 -10.48
N PHE A 8 -27.32 18.36 -9.65
CA PHE A 8 -27.70 17.21 -8.84
C PHE A 8 -28.62 17.59 -7.67
N ASN A 9 -28.89 18.89 -7.47
CA ASN A 9 -29.71 19.41 -6.35
C ASN A 9 -31.19 19.56 -6.69
N LYS A 10 -31.64 19.10 -7.86
CA LYS A 10 -33.06 19.14 -8.25
C LYS A 10 -33.54 17.81 -8.79
N TYR A 11 -34.84 17.60 -8.76
CA TYR A 11 -35.46 16.45 -9.39
C TYR A 11 -35.40 16.56 -10.92
N HIS A 12 -35.18 15.43 -11.60
CA HIS A 12 -35.20 15.32 -13.05
C HIS A 12 -36.18 14.23 -13.46
N LEU A 13 -37.16 14.58 -14.30
CA LEU A 13 -38.24 13.67 -14.75
C LEU A 13 -37.71 12.50 -15.60
N ASP A 14 -36.61 12.71 -16.33
CA ASP A 14 -35.94 11.71 -17.18
C ASP A 14 -34.94 10.83 -16.40
N ARG A 15 -34.99 10.85 -15.07
CA ARG A 15 -34.06 10.14 -14.19
C ARG A 15 -34.77 9.32 -13.14
N ASN A 16 -34.10 8.24 -12.75
CA ASN A 16 -34.59 7.27 -11.79
C ASN A 16 -34.26 7.69 -10.36
N THR A 17 -35.28 7.67 -9.50
CA THR A 17 -35.15 7.84 -8.04
C THR A 17 -35.89 6.70 -7.37
N GLY A 18 -35.34 6.14 -6.29
CA GLY A 18 -35.95 5.00 -5.64
C GLY A 18 -35.02 4.32 -4.64
N TYR A 19 -35.26 3.03 -4.43
CA TYR A 19 -34.43 2.22 -3.56
C TYR A 19 -34.26 0.78 -4.07
N ILE A 20 -33.20 0.13 -3.61
CA ILE A 20 -32.88 -1.27 -3.89
C ILE A 20 -32.78 -1.99 -2.55
N ASP A 21 -33.67 -2.94 -2.30
CA ASP A 21 -33.55 -3.84 -1.15
C ASP A 21 -32.51 -4.92 -1.43
N LEU A 22 -31.66 -5.19 -0.45
CA LEU A 22 -30.58 -6.16 -0.53
C LEU A 22 -30.86 -7.33 0.41
N THR A 23 -30.88 -8.54 -0.14
CA THR A 23 -30.73 -9.77 0.64
C THR A 23 -29.32 -10.30 0.44
N ILE A 24 -28.55 -10.40 1.53
CA ILE A 24 -27.14 -10.80 1.50
C ILE A 24 -26.96 -12.10 2.25
N ASN A 25 -26.51 -13.15 1.57
CA ASN A 25 -26.28 -14.48 2.14
C ASN A 25 -24.78 -14.74 2.32
N ALA A 26 -24.36 -15.13 3.52
CA ALA A 26 -22.98 -15.54 3.78
C ALA A 26 -22.69 -16.93 3.20
N LEU A 27 -21.76 -17.03 2.24
CA LEU A 27 -21.34 -18.30 1.62
C LEU A 27 -20.11 -18.92 2.30
N THR A 28 -19.36 -18.11 3.03
CA THR A 28 -18.23 -18.49 3.89
C THR A 28 -18.34 -17.68 5.19
N PRO A 29 -17.62 -18.01 6.27
CA PRO A 29 -17.66 -17.20 7.47
C PRO A 29 -17.28 -15.75 7.18
N VAL A 30 -17.98 -14.81 7.79
CA VAL A 30 -17.80 -13.37 7.55
C VAL A 30 -17.30 -12.72 8.81
N TYR A 31 -16.23 -11.93 8.71
CA TYR A 31 -15.77 -11.10 9.82
C TYR A 31 -15.63 -9.65 9.37
N ILE A 32 -16.30 -8.75 10.09
CA ILE A 32 -16.18 -7.31 9.93
C ILE A 32 -15.93 -6.74 11.31
N ARG A 33 -14.79 -6.10 11.48
CA ARG A 33 -14.37 -5.57 12.77
C ARG A 33 -15.30 -4.45 13.25
N GLY A 34 -15.76 -4.56 14.49
CA GLY A 34 -16.52 -3.52 15.16
C GLY A 34 -15.66 -2.30 15.55
N THR A 35 -16.34 -1.21 15.88
CA THR A 35 -15.69 0.00 16.36
C THR A 35 -15.02 -0.26 17.70
N ARG A 36 -13.77 0.17 17.85
CA ARG A 36 -13.03 0.01 19.10
C ARG A 36 -13.71 0.83 20.21
N ASN A 37 -14.07 0.20 21.32
CA ASN A 37 -14.52 0.92 22.50
C ASN A 37 -13.32 1.71 23.06
N LYS A 38 -13.42 3.04 23.12
CA LYS A 38 -12.33 3.93 23.58
C LYS A 38 -11.95 3.71 25.04
N TYR A 39 -12.79 3.02 25.81
CA TYR A 39 -12.59 2.70 27.22
C TYR A 39 -12.00 1.30 27.48
N LYS A 40 -11.83 0.46 26.43
CA LYS A 40 -11.10 -0.81 26.55
C LYS A 40 -9.60 -0.57 26.34
N ASP A 41 -8.78 -1.28 27.10
CA ASP A 41 -7.34 -1.12 27.17
C ASP A 41 -6.67 -1.17 25.77
N LYS A 42 -5.62 -0.37 25.56
CA LYS A 42 -4.94 -0.25 24.24
C LYS A 42 -4.29 -1.57 23.80
N SER A 43 -4.06 -2.49 24.73
CA SER A 43 -3.47 -3.81 24.52
C SER A 43 -4.45 -4.85 23.94
N GLU A 44 -5.76 -4.66 24.12
CA GLU A 44 -6.75 -5.62 23.62
C GLU A 44 -7.20 -5.30 22.19
N THR A 45 -6.96 -6.24 21.28
CA THR A 45 -7.55 -6.22 19.94
C THR A 45 -9.03 -6.57 20.06
N THR A 46 -9.95 -5.66 19.74
CA THR A 46 -11.39 -5.93 19.75
C THR A 46 -11.77 -7.00 18.72
N PRO A 47 -12.11 -8.23 19.13
CA PRO A 47 -12.48 -9.31 18.22
C PRO A 47 -13.96 -9.24 17.80
N GLU A 48 -14.70 -8.29 18.38
CA GLU A 48 -16.13 -8.12 18.22
C GLU A 48 -16.49 -7.77 16.77
N PHE A 49 -17.52 -8.43 16.27
CA PHE A 49 -18.12 -8.13 14.98
C PHE A 49 -18.85 -6.78 15.02
N PHE A 50 -18.89 -6.06 13.90
CA PHE A 50 -19.61 -4.80 13.77
C PHE A 50 -21.10 -4.96 14.12
N SER A 51 -21.48 -4.46 15.29
CA SER A 51 -22.81 -4.66 15.88
C SER A 51 -23.40 -3.35 16.42
N PRO A 52 -23.71 -2.36 15.56
CA PRO A 52 -24.29 -1.10 15.99
C PRO A 52 -25.58 -1.34 16.78
N VAL A 53 -25.67 -0.77 17.99
CA VAL A 53 -26.80 -0.97 18.92
C VAL A 53 -27.05 -2.46 19.22
N GLY A 54 -25.98 -3.26 19.29
CA GLY A 54 -26.05 -4.69 19.59
C GLY A 54 -26.63 -5.56 18.46
N GLN A 55 -26.87 -5.00 17.27
CA GLN A 55 -27.34 -5.76 16.11
C GLN A 55 -26.20 -6.00 15.12
N PRO A 56 -25.76 -7.26 14.93
CA PRO A 56 -24.70 -7.59 13.97
C PRO A 56 -25.09 -7.14 12.56
N ALA A 57 -24.16 -6.46 11.89
CA ALA A 57 -24.44 -5.87 10.59
C ALA A 57 -23.20 -5.80 9.68
N ILE A 58 -23.43 -5.74 8.38
CA ILE A 58 -22.43 -5.31 7.41
C ILE A 58 -22.57 -3.79 7.25
N PRO A 59 -21.52 -2.99 7.52
CA PRO A 59 -21.58 -1.55 7.34
C PRO A 59 -21.95 -1.16 5.92
N GLY A 60 -22.85 -0.18 5.77
CA GLY A 60 -23.22 0.35 4.45
C GLY A 60 -22.01 0.88 3.67
N SER A 61 -21.02 1.46 4.38
CA SER A 61 -19.74 1.88 3.81
C SER A 61 -18.91 0.72 3.22
N SER A 62 -18.96 -0.47 3.82
CA SER A 62 -18.27 -1.66 3.31
C SER A 62 -18.93 -2.16 2.02
N ILE A 63 -20.26 -2.16 1.96
CA ILE A 63 -21.02 -2.54 0.76
C ILE A 63 -20.77 -1.51 -0.34
N LYS A 64 -20.89 -0.21 -0.02
CA LYS A 64 -20.63 0.91 -0.93
C LYS A 64 -19.23 0.82 -1.54
N GLY A 65 -18.19 0.62 -0.73
CA GLY A 65 -16.80 0.52 -1.21
C GLY A 65 -16.57 -0.69 -2.12
N MET A 66 -17.16 -1.83 -1.78
CA MET A 66 -17.09 -3.05 -2.59
C MET A 66 -17.77 -2.86 -3.95
N ILE A 67 -19.01 -2.34 -3.97
CA ILE A 67 -19.79 -2.13 -5.20
C ILE A 67 -19.17 -1.02 -6.06
N ARG A 68 -18.70 0.07 -5.44
CA ARG A 68 -17.95 1.12 -6.15
C ARG A 68 -16.74 0.54 -6.89
N ASN A 69 -15.94 -0.29 -6.23
CA ASN A 69 -14.77 -0.90 -6.86
C ASN A 69 -15.13 -1.81 -8.05
N LEU A 70 -16.22 -2.58 -7.95
CA LEU A 70 -16.71 -3.38 -9.07
C LEU A 70 -17.17 -2.50 -10.24
N ILE A 71 -17.91 -1.41 -9.97
CA ILE A 71 -18.33 -0.47 -11.01
C ILE A 71 -17.12 0.18 -11.68
N GLU A 72 -16.08 0.54 -10.94
CA GLU A 72 -14.83 1.05 -11.52
C GLU A 72 -14.20 0.06 -12.51
N ILE A 73 -14.21 -1.24 -12.19
CA ILE A 73 -13.69 -2.28 -13.07
C ILE A 73 -14.58 -2.47 -14.30
N LEU A 74 -15.89 -2.59 -14.10
CA LEU A 74 -16.91 -2.89 -15.10
C LEU A 74 -17.09 -1.76 -16.13
N SER A 75 -17.01 -0.51 -15.66
CA SER A 75 -17.25 0.69 -16.48
C SER A 75 -15.97 1.31 -17.06
N TYR A 76 -14.80 0.73 -16.79
CA TYR A 76 -13.50 1.31 -17.17
C TYR A 76 -13.26 2.72 -16.58
N SER A 77 -13.93 3.04 -15.47
CA SER A 77 -13.76 4.32 -14.78
C SER A 77 -12.36 4.48 -14.19
N LYS A 78 -12.00 5.72 -13.85
CA LYS A 78 -10.68 6.06 -13.31
C LYS A 78 -10.46 5.38 -11.95
N MET A 79 -9.22 4.97 -11.70
CA MET A 79 -8.76 4.62 -10.35
C MET A 79 -8.65 5.89 -9.52
N GLU A 80 -9.66 6.16 -8.70
CA GLU A 80 -9.72 7.39 -7.90
C GLU A 80 -8.96 7.27 -6.57
N PHE A 81 -9.12 6.15 -5.85
CA PHE A 81 -8.50 5.93 -4.54
C PHE A 81 -7.08 5.37 -4.64
N ILE A 82 -6.22 6.10 -5.34
CA ILE A 82 -4.80 5.78 -5.45
C ILE A 82 -3.98 7.03 -5.17
N ASP A 83 -2.95 6.90 -4.34
CA ASP A 83 -1.97 7.97 -4.16
C ASP A 83 -1.13 8.08 -5.44
N LYS A 84 -1.46 9.07 -6.27
CA LYS A 84 -0.82 9.28 -7.58
C LYS A 84 0.58 9.88 -7.43
N ASP A 85 0.84 10.59 -6.35
CA ASP A 85 2.08 11.35 -6.18
C ASP A 85 3.15 10.56 -5.40
N ILE A 86 2.85 9.32 -5.01
CA ILE A 86 3.80 8.48 -4.28
C ILE A 86 4.87 7.91 -5.23
N LYS A 87 6.13 8.19 -4.88
CA LYS A 87 7.32 7.51 -5.42
C LYS A 87 7.80 6.50 -4.38
N TYR A 88 7.63 5.22 -4.66
CA TYR A 88 8.13 4.20 -3.74
C TYR A 88 9.65 4.23 -3.67
N HIS A 89 10.18 3.82 -2.52
CA HIS A 89 11.62 3.81 -2.28
C HIS A 89 12.17 2.40 -2.29
N PHE A 90 13.41 2.24 -2.74
CA PHE A 90 14.09 0.95 -2.81
C PHE A 90 15.56 1.03 -2.38
N ARG A 91 16.07 -0.11 -1.93
CA ARG A 91 17.50 -0.34 -1.64
C ARG A 91 17.82 -1.76 -2.10
N SER A 92 18.67 -1.89 -3.11
CA SER A 92 18.84 -3.15 -3.85
C SER A 92 20.31 -3.50 -4.07
N PHE A 93 20.97 -4.04 -3.03
CA PHE A 93 22.36 -4.53 -3.12
C PHE A 93 22.45 -5.96 -3.64
N ALA A 94 21.55 -6.82 -3.15
CA ALA A 94 21.57 -8.26 -3.36
C ALA A 94 20.19 -8.79 -3.77
N ASP A 95 19.40 -7.96 -4.44
CA ASP A 95 18.11 -8.38 -5.02
C ASP A 95 18.33 -9.38 -6.15
N TYR A 96 17.33 -10.22 -6.43
CA TYR A 96 17.42 -11.17 -7.53
C TYR A 96 17.19 -10.48 -8.88
N SER A 97 16.48 -9.36 -8.93
CA SER A 97 16.41 -8.50 -10.13
C SER A 97 17.77 -7.85 -10.41
N ILE A 98 18.39 -8.21 -11.54
CA ILE A 98 19.65 -7.59 -11.98
C ILE A 98 19.42 -6.11 -12.31
N ASP A 99 18.34 -5.80 -13.02
CA ASP A 99 18.03 -4.44 -13.48
C ASP A 99 17.91 -3.48 -12.29
N LEU A 100 17.15 -3.87 -11.25
CA LEU A 100 17.00 -3.08 -10.04
C LEU A 100 18.31 -2.90 -9.26
N ARG A 101 19.15 -3.95 -9.20
CA ARG A 101 20.48 -3.86 -8.58
C ARG A 101 21.37 -2.87 -9.32
N GLN A 102 21.38 -2.93 -10.65
CA GLN A 102 22.20 -2.04 -11.47
C GLN A 102 21.74 -0.59 -11.36
N GLU A 103 20.43 -0.34 -11.36
CA GLU A 103 19.87 0.99 -11.15
C GLU A 103 20.29 1.57 -9.78
N TYR A 104 20.15 0.79 -8.71
CA TYR A 104 20.57 1.21 -7.37
C TYR A 104 22.09 1.44 -7.30
N LYS A 105 22.88 0.56 -7.92
CA LYS A 105 24.34 0.69 -8.01
C LYS A 105 24.72 2.01 -8.68
N ASN A 106 24.10 2.33 -9.82
CA ASN A 106 24.36 3.57 -10.55
C ASN A 106 24.10 4.82 -9.70
N MET A 107 23.09 4.79 -8.82
CA MET A 107 22.73 5.93 -7.95
C MET A 107 23.65 6.06 -6.72
N LEU A 108 23.94 4.98 -6.00
CA LEU A 108 24.55 5.06 -4.67
C LEU A 108 25.85 4.28 -4.47
N VAL A 109 26.28 3.46 -5.44
CA VAL A 109 27.43 2.55 -5.24
C VAL A 109 28.48 2.78 -6.32
N GLY A 110 29.66 3.18 -5.90
CA GLY A 110 30.85 3.27 -6.75
C GLY A 110 31.69 2.00 -6.69
N GLY A 111 32.60 1.88 -7.65
CA GLY A 111 33.54 0.75 -7.72
C GLY A 111 32.96 -0.54 -8.29
N ASP A 112 33.75 -1.60 -8.17
CA ASP A 112 33.50 -2.91 -8.77
C ASP A 112 34.12 -4.02 -7.89
N GLU A 113 33.99 -5.28 -8.34
CA GLU A 113 34.51 -6.44 -7.60
C GLU A 113 36.03 -6.48 -7.51
N THR A 114 36.77 -5.70 -8.29
CA THR A 114 38.25 -5.63 -8.26
C THR A 114 38.75 -4.47 -7.40
N LYS A 115 38.13 -3.29 -7.52
CA LYS A 115 38.53 -2.05 -6.83
C LYS A 115 37.87 -1.85 -5.47
N GLY A 116 36.90 -2.71 -5.14
CA GLY A 116 36.07 -2.60 -3.94
C GLY A 116 34.94 -1.58 -4.12
N TYR A 117 33.77 -1.92 -3.56
CA TYR A 117 32.59 -1.07 -3.60
C TYR A 117 32.63 0.02 -2.52
N TYR A 118 32.17 1.22 -2.86
CA TYR A 118 32.07 2.35 -1.93
C TYR A 118 30.75 3.11 -2.09
N ALA A 119 30.39 3.90 -1.08
CA ALA A 119 29.20 4.76 -1.14
C ALA A 119 29.49 6.00 -1.98
N LYS A 120 28.63 6.31 -2.97
CA LYS A 120 28.69 7.57 -3.71
C LYS A 120 28.18 8.77 -2.90
N ALA A 121 27.31 8.50 -1.93
CA ALA A 121 26.75 9.55 -1.09
C ALA A 121 27.84 10.16 -0.19
N LEU A 122 27.90 11.49 -0.16
CA LEU A 122 28.79 12.25 0.71
C LEU A 122 28.21 12.31 2.13
N GLY A 123 29.09 12.35 3.13
CA GLY A 123 28.73 12.71 4.50
C GLY A 123 28.61 14.23 4.65
N GLY A 124 27.62 14.69 5.40
CA GLY A 124 27.41 16.10 5.69
C GLY A 124 26.39 16.33 6.79
N TYR A 125 25.88 17.57 6.85
CA TYR A 125 25.06 18.08 7.93
C TYR A 125 23.91 18.90 7.36
N ILE A 126 22.69 18.46 7.62
CA ILE A 126 21.50 19.22 7.25
C ILE A 126 21.24 20.31 8.30
N LYS A 127 20.82 21.49 7.84
CA LYS A 127 20.38 22.62 8.67
C LYS A 127 19.01 23.10 8.19
N LYS A 128 18.10 23.39 9.12
CA LYS A 128 16.84 24.08 8.83
C LYS A 128 17.10 25.58 8.80
N VAL A 129 16.71 26.25 7.71
CA VAL A 129 16.92 27.70 7.52
C VAL A 129 15.61 28.49 7.39
N GLY A 130 14.49 27.80 7.17
CA GLY A 130 13.16 28.41 7.05
C GLY A 130 12.03 27.44 7.39
N ILE A 131 10.77 27.86 7.22
CA ILE A 131 9.59 27.09 7.70
C ILE A 131 9.44 25.71 7.04
N ASN A 132 10.05 25.50 5.87
CA ASN A 132 10.26 24.18 5.24
C ASN A 132 11.53 24.16 4.36
N GLU A 133 12.49 25.02 4.66
CA GLU A 133 13.70 25.18 3.87
C GLU A 133 14.89 24.60 4.61
N TYR A 134 15.69 23.83 3.88
CA TYR A 134 16.81 23.08 4.41
C TYR A 134 18.00 23.22 3.46
N ILE A 135 19.19 23.31 4.04
CA ILE A 135 20.47 23.26 3.32
C ILE A 135 21.32 22.13 3.89
N ILE A 136 22.26 21.63 3.11
CA ILE A 136 23.25 20.64 3.56
C ILE A 136 24.66 21.20 3.39
N HIS A 137 25.46 21.12 4.45
CA HIS A 137 26.88 21.38 4.43
C HIS A 137 27.65 20.05 4.34
N PRO A 138 28.62 19.88 3.42
CA PRO A 138 29.44 18.68 3.39
C PRO A 138 30.37 18.60 4.62
N ALA A 139 30.97 17.44 4.88
CA ALA A 139 32.13 17.36 5.76
C ALA A 139 33.39 17.95 5.09
N LYS A 140 34.29 18.56 5.87
CA LYS A 140 35.55 19.19 5.42
C LYS A 140 36.52 18.19 4.78
N THR A 141 36.52 16.94 5.25
CA THR A 141 37.55 15.96 4.88
C THR A 141 37.18 15.21 3.59
N THR A 142 38.21 14.74 2.87
CA THR A 142 38.07 13.69 1.85
C THR A 142 38.79 12.43 2.34
N PRO A 143 38.10 11.29 2.52
CA PRO A 143 36.66 11.10 2.35
C PRO A 143 35.84 11.87 3.40
N THR A 144 34.58 12.15 3.07
CA THR A 144 33.64 12.88 3.95
C THR A 144 33.09 12.01 5.09
N HIS A 145 33.26 10.69 4.97
CA HIS A 145 32.78 9.72 5.93
C HIS A 145 33.76 8.53 6.09
N PHE A 146 33.66 7.86 7.23
CA PHE A 146 34.53 6.76 7.65
C PHE A 146 33.68 5.59 8.17
N ARG A 147 34.30 4.41 8.27
CA ARG A 147 33.66 3.22 8.85
C ARG A 147 34.35 2.86 10.16
N VAL A 148 33.55 2.59 11.19
CA VAL A 148 34.05 2.21 12.52
C VAL A 148 33.45 0.88 12.92
N GLU A 149 34.27 0.00 13.51
CA GLU A 149 33.79 -1.24 14.09
C GLU A 149 32.89 -0.94 15.29
N GLU A 150 31.77 -1.65 15.41
CA GLU A 150 30.90 -1.52 16.58
C GLU A 150 31.66 -1.88 17.86
N ASP A 151 32.49 -2.93 17.83
CA ASP A 151 33.34 -3.34 18.95
C ASP A 151 34.26 -2.21 19.43
N LEU A 152 34.90 -1.50 18.49
CA LEU A 152 35.76 -0.38 18.82
C LEU A 152 34.99 0.75 19.52
N ALA A 153 33.80 1.09 19.02
CA ALA A 153 32.97 2.13 19.61
C ALA A 153 32.43 1.76 21.01
N ILE A 154 32.16 0.46 21.25
CA ILE A 154 31.75 -0.07 22.57
C ILE A 154 32.93 -0.05 23.54
N MET A 155 34.08 -0.59 23.15
CA MET A 155 35.27 -0.64 24.01
C MET A 155 35.76 0.76 24.42
N ALA A 156 35.63 1.73 23.51
CA ALA A 156 35.95 3.13 23.80
C ALA A 156 34.89 3.87 24.64
N GLY A 157 33.80 3.20 25.04
CA GLY A 157 32.70 3.79 25.81
C GLY A 157 31.96 4.90 25.05
N VAL A 158 32.01 4.90 23.71
CA VAL A 158 31.29 5.87 22.87
C VAL A 158 29.81 5.53 22.78
N ILE A 159 29.51 4.24 22.71
CA ILE A 159 28.15 3.70 22.78
C ILE A 159 28.10 2.59 23.82
N ASP A 160 26.94 2.41 24.45
CA ASP A 160 26.79 1.48 25.58
C ASP A 160 26.09 0.17 25.20
N LYS A 161 25.44 0.14 24.02
CA LYS A 161 24.69 -1.02 23.52
C LYS A 161 25.05 -1.34 22.07
N ARG A 162 25.13 -2.62 21.75
CA ARG A 162 25.33 -3.14 20.41
C ARG A 162 24.01 -3.13 19.64
N MET A 163 24.08 -3.12 18.32
CA MET A 163 22.93 -3.18 17.42
C MET A 163 21.97 -4.36 17.69
N LYS A 164 22.50 -5.48 18.20
CA LYS A 164 21.72 -6.69 18.48
C LYS A 164 21.08 -6.71 19.88
N ASP A 165 21.51 -5.82 20.76
CA ASP A 165 21.09 -5.84 22.15
C ASP A 165 19.66 -5.33 22.29
N GLU A 166 18.94 -5.88 23.27
CA GLU A 166 17.58 -5.46 23.54
C GLU A 166 17.52 -3.99 23.99
N GLY A 167 16.57 -3.26 23.41
CA GLY A 167 16.42 -1.82 23.64
C GLY A 167 17.51 -0.95 23.01
N TYR A 168 18.33 -1.46 22.09
CA TYR A 168 19.18 -0.63 21.25
C TYR A 168 18.34 0.37 20.43
N GLN A 169 18.80 1.62 20.38
CA GLN A 169 18.22 2.66 19.52
C GLN A 169 19.32 3.31 18.67
N PRO A 170 19.07 3.60 17.38
CA PRO A 170 19.95 4.46 16.59
C PRO A 170 20.21 5.78 17.31
N GLN A 171 21.46 6.24 17.25
CA GLN A 171 21.90 7.46 17.93
C GLN A 171 22.99 8.16 17.14
N VAL A 172 23.21 9.42 17.48
CA VAL A 172 24.27 10.26 16.94
C VAL A 172 25.11 10.75 18.10
N VAL A 173 26.43 10.55 18.03
CA VAL A 173 27.36 10.94 19.10
C VAL A 173 28.51 11.73 18.50
N GLU A 174 28.81 12.89 19.09
CA GLU A 174 29.98 13.68 18.71
C GLU A 174 31.26 13.01 19.24
N VAL A 175 32.27 12.88 18.37
CA VAL A 175 33.47 12.07 18.62
C VAL A 175 34.74 12.75 18.14
N TYR A 176 35.84 12.40 18.79
CA TYR A 176 37.19 12.57 18.26
C TYR A 176 37.70 11.22 17.77
N PHE A 177 38.27 11.16 16.56
CA PHE A 177 38.70 9.90 15.96
C PHE A 177 40.00 9.99 15.16
N LYS A 178 40.69 8.86 15.06
CA LYS A 178 41.80 8.63 14.12
C LYS A 178 41.37 7.64 13.06
N ASN A 179 41.85 7.82 11.84
CA ASN A 179 41.52 6.95 10.72
C ASN A 179 42.77 6.59 9.93
N GLU A 180 42.77 5.39 9.35
CA GLU A 180 43.75 5.03 8.32
C GLU A 180 43.34 5.59 6.95
N GLN A 181 44.28 5.57 6.01
CA GLN A 181 44.00 5.90 4.62
C GLN A 181 42.97 4.93 4.01
N GLU A 182 42.24 5.42 3.01
CA GLU A 182 41.23 4.62 2.32
C GLU A 182 41.88 3.43 1.61
N LYS A 183 41.41 2.22 1.94
CA LYS A 183 41.88 0.97 1.32
C LYS A 183 40.73 -0.03 1.14
N VAL A 184 41.03 -1.14 0.49
CA VAL A 184 40.05 -2.22 0.25
C VAL A 184 40.04 -3.17 1.45
N HIS A 185 38.86 -3.45 1.96
CA HIS A 185 38.59 -4.35 3.07
C HIS A 185 37.77 -5.55 2.60
N LYS A 186 38.12 -6.73 3.12
CA LYS A 186 37.39 -7.98 2.84
C LYS A 186 36.17 -8.10 3.75
N HIS A 187 34.99 -8.10 3.14
CA HIS A 187 33.72 -8.49 3.75
C HIS A 187 33.08 -9.59 2.90
N SER A 188 31.76 -9.80 3.03
CA SER A 188 31.00 -10.61 2.05
C SER A 188 31.13 -10.10 0.60
N LYS A 189 31.50 -8.83 0.43
CA LYS A 189 32.00 -8.22 -0.80
C LYS A 189 33.22 -7.35 -0.48
N LEU A 190 34.09 -7.10 -1.45
CA LEU A 190 35.18 -6.14 -1.27
C LEU A 190 34.60 -4.72 -1.13
N LEU A 191 34.95 -4.02 -0.06
CA LEU A 191 34.50 -2.66 0.23
C LEU A 191 35.70 -1.72 0.35
N LYS A 192 35.63 -0.54 -0.27
CA LYS A 192 36.67 0.49 -0.20
C LYS A 192 36.22 1.61 0.73
N TYR A 193 36.98 1.87 1.80
CA TYR A 193 36.68 2.94 2.76
C TYR A 193 37.90 3.26 3.64
N ALA A 194 37.88 4.44 4.28
CA ALA A 194 38.80 4.77 5.36
C ALA A 194 38.25 4.25 6.70
N LYS A 195 39.03 3.41 7.39
CA LYS A 195 38.62 2.80 8.67
C LYS A 195 39.03 3.68 9.85
N VAL A 196 38.13 3.84 10.80
CA VAL A 196 38.44 4.42 12.11
C VAL A 196 39.21 3.39 12.92
N ILE A 197 40.39 3.78 13.41
CA ILE A 197 41.28 2.92 14.19
C ILE A 197 41.25 3.27 15.67
N ASP A 198 40.80 4.49 16.01
CA ASP A 198 40.61 4.93 17.39
C ASP A 198 39.52 6.00 17.46
N ILE A 199 38.74 6.01 18.54
CA ILE A 199 37.56 6.87 18.71
C ILE A 199 37.29 7.13 20.19
N MET A 200 36.82 8.32 20.52
CA MET A 200 36.38 8.69 21.86
C MET A 200 35.23 9.70 21.81
N LYS A 201 34.43 9.80 22.88
CA LYS A 201 33.41 10.86 23.01
C LYS A 201 34.10 12.23 23.01
N ALA A 202 33.59 13.17 22.22
CA ALA A 202 34.16 14.51 22.16
C ALA A 202 33.95 15.24 23.51
N LYS A 203 35.06 15.61 24.16
CA LYS A 203 35.07 16.45 25.37
C LYS A 203 36.31 17.34 25.36
N GLY A 204 36.13 18.64 25.58
CA GLY A 204 37.25 19.60 25.65
C GLY A 204 37.95 19.79 24.31
N LYS A 205 39.26 20.09 24.34
CA LYS A 205 40.07 20.33 23.13
C LYS A 205 40.28 19.03 22.33
N ILE A 206 40.38 19.15 21.01
CA ILE A 206 40.67 18.03 20.11
C ILE A 206 42.09 17.51 20.44
N PRO A 207 42.26 16.23 20.82
CA PRO A 207 43.58 15.69 21.10
C PRO A 207 44.45 15.61 19.84
N ASP A 208 45.77 15.58 20.03
CA ASP A 208 46.70 15.63 18.91
C ASP A 208 46.57 14.40 17.98
N GLY A 209 46.58 14.69 16.67
CA GLY A 209 46.32 13.70 15.62
C GLY A 209 44.87 13.20 15.50
N TYR A 210 43.93 13.66 16.33
CA TYR A 210 42.51 13.32 16.17
C TYR A 210 41.78 14.33 15.31
N LYS A 211 40.70 13.86 14.69
CA LYS A 211 39.74 14.68 13.94
C LYS A 211 38.42 14.71 14.67
N LYS A 212 37.74 15.84 14.57
CA LYS A 212 36.36 15.98 15.03
C LYS A 212 35.38 15.34 14.04
N GLY A 213 34.35 14.67 14.54
CA GLY A 213 33.34 14.01 13.74
C GLY A 213 32.10 13.60 14.53
N TRP A 214 31.16 12.96 13.85
CA TRP A 214 29.93 12.45 14.44
C TRP A 214 29.75 10.98 14.07
N LEU A 215 29.72 10.13 15.08
CA LEU A 215 29.31 8.73 14.97
C LEU A 215 27.81 8.69 14.65
N VAL A 216 27.46 8.04 13.55
CA VAL A 216 26.08 7.81 13.10
C VAL A 216 25.77 6.31 13.25
N CYS A 217 25.12 5.97 14.35
CA CYS A 217 24.66 4.62 14.64
C CYS A 217 23.38 4.33 13.87
N SER A 218 23.35 3.19 13.18
CA SER A 218 22.20 2.79 12.35
C SER A 218 21.70 1.40 12.73
N GLY A 219 20.45 1.10 12.41
CA GLY A 219 19.80 -0.17 12.81
C GLY A 219 20.51 -1.44 12.32
N PHE A 220 20.20 -2.53 13.01
CA PHE A 220 20.74 -3.87 12.74
C PHE A 220 20.17 -4.47 11.44
N ILE A 221 21.04 -5.05 10.61
CA ILE A 221 20.66 -5.73 9.37
C ILE A 221 21.44 -7.05 9.28
N GLY A 222 20.80 -8.07 8.72
CA GLY A 222 21.44 -9.35 8.45
C GLY A 222 21.40 -10.34 9.61
N GLN A 223 20.33 -10.34 10.41
CA GLN A 223 20.17 -11.27 11.54
C GLN A 223 20.35 -12.75 11.17
N LYS A 224 19.97 -13.13 9.94
CA LYS A 224 20.14 -14.48 9.39
C LYS A 224 21.35 -14.63 8.45
N SER A 225 22.22 -13.62 8.38
CA SER A 225 23.42 -13.65 7.53
C SER A 225 24.61 -14.23 8.33
N PRO A 226 25.50 -15.01 7.69
CA PRO A 226 26.76 -15.42 8.32
C PRO A 226 27.70 -14.22 8.57
N HIS A 227 27.50 -13.12 7.87
CA HIS A 227 28.26 -11.88 8.04
C HIS A 227 27.30 -10.73 8.36
N PRO A 228 26.74 -10.68 9.58
CA PRO A 228 25.84 -9.61 9.98
C PRO A 228 26.56 -8.26 9.96
N LYS A 229 25.77 -7.19 9.90
CA LYS A 229 26.31 -5.83 10.00
C LYS A 229 27.00 -5.65 11.36
N HIS A 230 28.24 -5.16 11.33
CA HIS A 230 29.12 -4.99 12.49
C HIS A 230 29.80 -3.60 12.51
N MET A 231 29.50 -2.73 11.53
CA MET A 231 30.15 -1.42 11.39
C MET A 231 29.14 -0.26 11.32
N HIS A 232 29.49 0.83 11.99
CA HIS A 232 28.81 2.14 11.97
C HIS A 232 29.53 3.12 11.05
N TRP A 233 29.00 4.34 10.95
CA TRP A 233 29.58 5.41 10.17
C TRP A 233 30.09 6.53 11.06
N VAL A 234 31.15 7.22 10.66
CA VAL A 234 31.56 8.51 11.23
C VAL A 234 31.55 9.54 10.10
N ILE A 235 30.89 10.67 10.30
CA ILE A 235 30.95 11.82 9.38
C ILE A 235 31.98 12.81 9.93
N GLY A 236 32.91 13.27 9.10
CA GLY A 236 33.95 14.23 9.51
C GLY A 236 33.37 15.61 9.79
N GLU A 237 34.15 16.50 10.41
CA GLU A 237 33.71 17.84 10.78
C GLU A 237 33.03 18.61 9.64
N ILE A 238 31.96 19.35 9.96
CA ILE A 238 31.20 20.19 9.03
C ILE A 238 32.05 21.25 8.35
N ASP A 239 31.91 21.41 7.03
CA ASP A 239 32.41 22.55 6.27
C ASP A 239 31.34 23.66 6.21
N ALA A 240 31.42 24.61 7.13
CA ALA A 240 30.47 25.72 7.18
C ALA A 240 30.57 26.69 5.98
N THR A 241 31.67 26.64 5.22
CA THR A 241 31.89 27.55 4.07
C THR A 241 31.17 27.11 2.79
N ARG A 242 30.79 25.83 2.73
CA ARG A 242 30.12 25.24 1.57
C ARG A 242 28.73 24.78 1.96
N SER A 243 27.73 25.10 1.15
CA SER A 243 26.37 24.63 1.34
C SER A 243 25.71 24.27 0.02
N PHE A 244 24.76 23.35 0.08
CA PHE A 244 23.93 22.93 -1.03
C PHE A 244 22.47 23.12 -0.66
N ASN A 245 21.72 23.77 -1.56
CA ASN A 245 20.27 23.79 -1.47
C ASN A 245 19.73 22.39 -1.79
N ILE A 246 18.68 22.00 -1.07
CA ILE A 246 18.00 20.72 -1.31
C ILE A 246 16.85 20.95 -2.29
N LEU A 247 16.74 20.11 -3.32
CA LEU A 247 15.58 20.16 -4.21
C LEU A 247 14.29 19.92 -3.40
N PRO A 248 13.22 20.72 -3.60
CA PRO A 248 11.95 20.53 -2.92
C PRO A 248 11.41 19.10 -3.05
N GLU A 249 11.57 18.51 -4.24
CA GLU A 249 11.19 17.13 -4.51
C GLU A 249 11.96 16.12 -3.66
N ALA A 250 13.25 16.35 -3.36
CA ALA A 250 14.04 15.46 -2.52
C ALA A 250 13.53 15.47 -1.05
N ILE A 251 13.10 16.64 -0.56
CA ILE A 251 12.46 16.77 0.76
C ILE A 251 11.11 16.03 0.78
N GLU A 252 10.29 16.22 -0.26
CA GLU A 252 8.99 15.58 -0.37
C GLU A 252 9.10 14.05 -0.46
N ASN A 253 10.00 13.55 -1.31
CA ASN A 253 10.28 12.12 -1.42
C ASN A 253 10.76 11.54 -0.08
N TYR A 254 11.65 12.23 0.64
CA TYR A 254 12.11 11.79 1.96
C TYR A 254 10.98 11.72 2.99
N LYS A 255 10.04 12.68 2.97
CA LYS A 255 8.84 12.69 3.82
C LYS A 255 7.92 11.50 3.50
N LYS A 256 7.80 11.12 2.21
CA LYS A 256 6.96 10.02 1.72
C LYS A 256 7.57 8.61 1.89
N ASP A 257 8.83 8.45 2.33
CA ASP A 257 9.40 7.12 2.66
C ASP A 257 8.91 6.61 4.03
N GLU A 258 7.60 6.34 4.14
CA GLU A 258 6.94 5.84 5.36
C GLU A 258 7.50 4.49 5.84
N TRP A 259 8.09 3.71 4.93
CA TRP A 259 8.61 2.37 5.18
C TRP A 259 10.05 2.35 5.69
N ARG A 260 10.61 3.52 5.99
CA ARG A 260 11.96 3.67 6.52
C ARG A 260 12.04 3.16 7.96
N LYS A 261 12.90 2.17 8.19
CA LYS A 261 13.24 1.67 9.54
C LYS A 261 14.41 2.44 10.17
N SER A 262 14.33 3.76 10.22
CA SER A 262 15.33 4.61 10.84
C SER A 262 14.75 5.97 11.22
N ASP A 263 15.45 6.68 12.10
CA ASP A 263 15.13 8.05 12.50
C ASP A 263 14.80 8.95 11.31
N ASN A 264 13.84 9.84 11.55
CA ASN A 264 13.47 10.88 10.60
C ASN A 264 14.36 12.10 10.81
N ILE A 265 15.27 12.34 9.86
CA ILE A 265 16.20 13.47 9.88
C ILE A 265 15.42 14.79 10.01
N LEU A 266 14.31 14.93 9.28
CA LEU A 266 13.51 16.16 9.28
C LEU A 266 12.75 16.38 10.59
N ASP A 267 12.46 15.32 11.36
CA ASP A 267 11.87 15.47 12.69
C ASP A 267 12.93 15.77 13.75
N LYS A 268 14.12 15.17 13.62
CA LYS A 268 15.25 15.41 14.54
C LYS A 268 15.75 16.85 14.44
N ILE A 269 15.93 17.35 13.23
CA ILE A 269 16.45 18.71 13.01
C ILE A 269 15.49 19.80 13.51
N LYS A 270 14.16 19.56 13.42
CA LYS A 270 13.15 20.48 13.97
C LYS A 270 13.25 20.62 15.50
N LYS A 271 13.77 19.61 16.20
CA LYS A 271 13.92 19.62 17.66
C LYS A 271 15.25 20.20 18.13
N ILE A 272 16.30 20.03 17.33
CA ILE A 272 17.67 20.36 17.72
C ILE A 272 18.03 21.83 17.38
N ASN A 273 17.32 22.44 16.41
CA ASN A 273 17.58 23.80 15.90
C ASN A 273 19.06 24.09 15.59
N ASP A 274 19.81 23.03 15.23
CA ASP A 274 21.21 23.04 14.87
C ASP A 274 21.44 22.00 13.75
N TYR A 275 22.69 21.74 13.39
CA TYR A 275 23.09 20.76 12.40
C TYR A 275 22.76 19.32 12.81
N TYR A 276 22.29 18.51 11.86
CA TYR A 276 22.09 17.07 12.05
C TYR A 276 22.83 16.27 10.96
N PRO A 277 23.62 15.23 11.32
CA PRO A 277 24.39 14.49 10.34
C PRO A 277 23.48 13.72 9.38
N CYS A 278 23.86 13.72 8.10
CA CYS A 278 23.16 13.03 7.03
C CYS A 278 24.13 12.61 5.91
N PHE A 279 23.65 11.73 5.05
CA PHE A 279 24.32 11.38 3.79
C PHE A 279 23.51 11.91 2.63
N PHE A 280 24.17 12.36 1.57
CA PHE A 280 23.48 12.96 0.43
C PHE A 280 24.20 12.76 -0.90
N THR A 281 23.44 12.83 -1.98
CA THR A 281 23.94 12.87 -3.36
C THR A 281 23.64 14.23 -3.98
N THR A 282 24.57 14.72 -4.80
CA THR A 282 24.46 16.02 -5.47
C THR A 282 24.86 15.92 -6.94
N ASP A 283 24.29 16.78 -7.77
CA ASP A 283 24.71 17.03 -9.16
C ASP A 283 25.79 18.13 -9.26
N GLY A 284 26.28 18.61 -8.11
CA GLY A 284 27.24 19.72 -8.01
C GLY A 284 26.58 21.07 -7.69
N ARG A 285 25.28 21.23 -7.92
CA ARG A 285 24.52 22.46 -7.62
C ARG A 285 23.51 22.25 -6.51
N PHE A 286 22.77 21.14 -6.56
CA PHE A 286 21.70 20.85 -5.61
C PHE A 286 21.85 19.45 -5.02
N VAL A 287 21.29 19.27 -3.83
CA VAL A 287 21.07 17.92 -3.27
C VAL A 287 19.84 17.32 -3.92
N ASN A 288 20.02 16.17 -4.58
CA ASN A 288 18.96 15.43 -5.26
C ASN A 288 18.39 14.28 -4.41
N SER A 289 19.11 13.80 -3.40
CA SER A 289 18.63 12.80 -2.46
C SER A 289 19.48 12.81 -1.19
N PHE A 290 18.89 12.41 -0.07
CA PHE A 290 19.59 12.31 1.21
C PHE A 290 18.99 11.23 2.11
N GLY A 291 19.75 10.78 3.12
CA GLY A 291 19.30 9.80 4.10
C GLY A 291 20.28 9.53 5.23
N ASN A 292 19.95 8.57 6.09
CA ASN A 292 20.67 8.33 7.36
C ASN A 292 22.00 7.59 7.24
N THR A 293 22.30 6.99 6.09
CA THR A 293 23.50 6.15 5.88
C THR A 293 23.99 6.31 4.46
N GLY A 294 25.27 6.10 4.16
CA GLY A 294 25.82 6.23 2.79
C GLY A 294 25.16 5.34 1.71
N PHE A 295 24.35 4.38 2.14
CA PHE A 295 23.58 3.48 1.30
C PHE A 295 22.07 3.57 1.61
N TYR A 296 21.51 4.78 1.66
CA TYR A 296 20.10 5.01 2.00
C TYR A 296 19.13 4.47 0.92
N ARG A 297 17.82 4.43 1.22
CA ARG A 297 16.81 4.05 0.23
C ARG A 297 16.58 5.23 -0.71
N VAL A 298 16.47 4.99 -2.01
CA VAL A 298 16.24 6.03 -3.02
C VAL A 298 14.83 5.90 -3.61
N PRO A 299 14.17 7.01 -3.97
CA PRO A 299 12.89 6.96 -4.67
C PRO A 299 13.07 6.38 -6.09
N TYR A 300 12.06 5.70 -6.59
CA TYR A 300 11.90 5.50 -8.03
C TYR A 300 11.71 6.87 -8.71
N ARG A 301 12.08 6.96 -9.99
CA ARG A 301 11.94 8.15 -10.84
C ARG A 301 10.47 8.48 -11.10
N LYS A 302 9.66 7.46 -11.39
CA LYS A 302 8.23 7.59 -11.69
C LYS A 302 7.38 7.38 -10.44
N SER A 303 6.33 8.19 -10.32
CA SER A 303 5.25 7.99 -9.35
C SER A 303 4.30 6.89 -9.80
N VAL A 304 3.38 6.50 -8.91
CA VAL A 304 2.27 5.62 -9.26
C VAL A 304 1.37 6.28 -10.33
N GLY A 305 1.14 7.59 -10.24
CA GLY A 305 0.35 8.36 -11.21
C GLY A 305 0.96 8.37 -12.62
N ASP A 306 2.29 8.36 -12.74
CA ASP A 306 3.00 8.32 -14.03
C ASP A 306 2.79 6.99 -14.79
N LEU A 307 2.32 5.94 -14.10
CA LEU A 307 2.08 4.60 -14.66
C LEU A 307 0.60 4.38 -15.00
N LEU A 308 -0.26 5.35 -14.69
CA LEU A 308 -1.67 5.33 -15.05
C LEU A 308 -1.87 5.91 -16.46
N PRO A 309 -2.94 5.50 -17.17
CA PRO A 309 -3.33 6.17 -18.40
C PRO A 309 -3.55 7.68 -18.17
N PRO A 310 -3.11 8.58 -19.07
CA PRO A 310 -3.18 10.03 -18.86
C PRO A 310 -4.57 10.57 -18.47
N VAL A 311 -5.63 9.95 -19.00
CA VAL A 311 -7.04 10.24 -18.68
C VAL A 311 -7.35 10.15 -17.17
N HIS A 312 -6.61 9.35 -16.41
CA HIS A 312 -6.79 9.24 -14.95
C HIS A 312 -6.37 10.52 -14.21
N ASN A 313 -5.54 11.36 -14.83
CA ASN A 313 -5.08 12.62 -14.26
C ASN A 313 -5.94 13.80 -14.73
N ASP A 314 -6.87 13.59 -15.67
CA ASP A 314 -7.79 14.62 -16.12
C ASP A 314 -8.99 14.75 -15.16
N LYS A 315 -9.04 15.90 -14.49
CA LYS A 315 -10.09 16.26 -13.54
C LYS A 315 -11.39 16.71 -14.21
N ASN A 316 -11.34 17.07 -15.49
CA ASN A 316 -12.51 17.54 -16.23
C ASN A 316 -13.36 16.38 -16.77
N ILE A 317 -12.82 15.16 -16.75
CA ILE A 317 -13.52 13.96 -17.21
C ILE A 317 -14.35 13.39 -16.07
N MET A 318 -15.67 13.39 -16.25
CA MET A 318 -16.61 12.70 -15.39
C MET A 318 -16.77 11.25 -15.87
N ASP A 319 -16.49 10.28 -15.00
CA ASP A 319 -16.77 8.87 -15.26
C ASP A 319 -18.02 8.38 -14.50
N ILE A 320 -18.55 7.21 -14.90
CA ILE A 320 -19.79 6.65 -14.34
C ILE A 320 -19.68 6.47 -12.83
N THR A 321 -18.55 5.93 -12.35
CA THR A 321 -18.36 5.72 -10.91
C THR A 321 -18.44 7.04 -10.16
N THR A 322 -17.71 8.05 -10.61
CA THR A 322 -17.66 9.37 -9.96
C THR A 322 -19.03 10.03 -10.02
N ALA A 323 -19.74 9.92 -11.14
CA ALA A 323 -21.10 10.43 -11.28
C ALA A 323 -22.06 9.82 -10.25
N ILE A 324 -22.00 8.50 -10.01
CA ILE A 324 -22.89 7.81 -9.05
C ILE A 324 -22.51 8.15 -7.60
N PHE A 325 -21.23 8.02 -7.27
CA PHE A 325 -20.78 8.01 -5.88
C PHE A 325 -20.23 9.35 -5.38
N GLY A 326 -20.08 10.33 -6.26
CA GLY A 326 -19.47 11.63 -5.96
C GLY A 326 -17.96 11.55 -5.74
N ASN A 327 -17.40 12.70 -5.38
CA ASN A 327 -16.00 12.86 -4.99
C ASN A 327 -15.88 13.81 -3.78
N GLU A 328 -14.68 13.92 -3.19
CA GLU A 328 -14.48 14.69 -1.95
C GLU A 328 -14.58 16.22 -2.13
N LYS A 329 -14.52 16.73 -3.36
CA LYS A 329 -14.30 18.16 -3.64
C LYS A 329 -15.49 18.84 -4.31
N ASP A 330 -16.13 18.17 -5.26
CA ASP A 330 -17.02 18.81 -6.23
C ASP A 330 -18.51 18.58 -5.94
N PHE A 331 -18.90 17.36 -5.54
CA PHE A 331 -20.31 17.03 -5.27
C PHE A 331 -20.47 15.71 -4.48
N CYS A 332 -21.57 15.64 -3.72
CA CYS A 332 -21.98 14.45 -2.98
C CYS A 332 -22.46 13.32 -3.91
N GLY A 333 -22.27 12.07 -3.48
CA GLY A 333 -22.82 10.92 -4.19
C GLY A 333 -24.36 10.87 -4.15
N ARG A 334 -24.95 10.34 -5.21
CA ARG A 334 -26.40 10.17 -5.39
C ARG A 334 -26.95 8.84 -4.86
N VAL A 335 -26.15 8.14 -4.06
CA VAL A 335 -26.48 6.83 -3.50
C VAL A 335 -26.12 6.75 -2.01
N PHE A 336 -27.03 6.20 -1.22
CA PHE A 336 -26.87 6.00 0.21
C PHE A 336 -27.11 4.52 0.57
N PHE A 337 -26.12 3.90 1.21
CA PHE A 337 -26.15 2.49 1.60
C PHE A 337 -26.42 2.40 3.10
N THR A 338 -27.52 1.75 3.48
CA THR A 338 -27.78 1.44 4.89
C THR A 338 -26.89 0.29 5.37
N ASN A 339 -26.75 0.15 6.69
CA ASN A 339 -26.14 -1.04 7.26
C ASN A 339 -27.04 -2.25 6.98
N ALA A 340 -26.49 -3.32 6.41
CA ALA A 340 -27.22 -4.56 6.21
C ALA A 340 -27.22 -5.36 7.51
N LYS A 341 -28.36 -5.39 8.19
CA LYS A 341 -28.54 -5.99 9.51
C LYS A 341 -28.79 -7.49 9.39
N ALA A 342 -28.19 -8.29 10.28
CA ALA A 342 -28.50 -9.71 10.37
C ALA A 342 -29.99 -9.91 10.69
N VAL A 343 -30.64 -10.81 9.96
CA VAL A 343 -32.06 -11.14 10.13
C VAL A 343 -32.27 -11.86 11.46
N THR A 344 -31.40 -12.82 11.77
CA THR A 344 -31.36 -13.53 13.05
C THR A 344 -30.17 -13.07 13.88
N LYS A 345 -30.35 -12.98 15.21
CA LYS A 345 -29.27 -12.62 16.16
C LYS A 345 -28.72 -13.84 16.89
N GLU A 346 -29.53 -14.87 17.03
CA GLU A 346 -29.21 -16.03 17.87
C GLU A 346 -28.28 -17.00 17.16
N ASN A 347 -27.26 -17.46 17.89
CA ASN A 347 -26.35 -18.52 17.46
C ASN A 347 -25.67 -18.27 16.09
N ILE A 348 -25.49 -17.01 15.69
CA ILE A 348 -24.85 -16.67 14.41
C ILE A 348 -23.32 -16.54 14.52
N PHE A 349 -22.78 -16.41 15.73
CA PHE A 349 -21.34 -16.26 15.95
C PHE A 349 -20.62 -17.61 16.01
N MET A 350 -19.44 -17.65 15.42
CA MET A 350 -18.48 -18.74 15.55
C MET A 350 -17.57 -18.50 16.76
N PRO A 351 -16.84 -19.52 17.25
CA PRO A 351 -15.83 -19.34 18.29
C PRO A 351 -14.81 -18.26 17.92
N THR A 352 -14.27 -17.60 18.94
CA THR A 352 -13.19 -16.62 18.75
C THR A 352 -11.89 -17.37 18.47
N ILE A 353 -11.24 -17.03 17.36
CA ILE A 353 -10.03 -17.72 16.88
C ILE A 353 -8.90 -16.74 16.59
N TYR A 354 -7.68 -17.28 16.49
CA TYR A 354 -6.54 -16.57 15.93
C TYR A 354 -6.42 -16.89 14.43
N PRO A 355 -6.51 -15.90 13.53
CA PRO A 355 -6.30 -16.15 12.11
C PRO A 355 -4.80 -16.36 11.82
N LYS A 356 -4.46 -17.18 10.81
CA LYS A 356 -3.09 -17.31 10.29
C LYS A 356 -2.57 -15.94 9.84
N ILE A 357 -1.33 -15.62 10.19
CA ILE A 357 -0.67 -14.38 9.74
C ILE A 357 -0.25 -14.57 8.29
N LEU A 358 -0.82 -13.76 7.40
CA LEU A 358 -0.34 -13.64 6.03
C LEU A 358 0.55 -12.42 5.90
N SER A 359 1.66 -12.59 5.17
CA SER A 359 2.53 -11.47 4.83
C SER A 359 1.90 -10.65 3.70
N GLY A 360 1.94 -9.33 3.83
CA GLY A 360 1.59 -8.42 2.75
C GLY A 360 2.82 -8.11 1.88
N PRO A 361 2.67 -8.01 0.55
CA PRO A 361 3.75 -7.50 -0.29
C PRO A 361 4.13 -6.08 0.13
N LYS A 362 5.44 -5.83 0.21
CA LYS A 362 5.96 -4.47 0.42
C LYS A 362 5.87 -3.71 -0.90
N PRO A 363 5.88 -2.36 -0.89
CA PRO A 363 5.88 -1.59 -2.14
C PRO A 363 7.05 -1.92 -3.08
N THR A 364 8.15 -2.43 -2.52
CA THR A 364 9.28 -2.94 -3.30
C THR A 364 8.96 -4.21 -4.09
N SER A 365 7.85 -4.91 -3.85
CA SER A 365 7.38 -6.08 -4.60
C SER A 365 6.71 -5.68 -5.93
N PHE A 366 7.34 -4.78 -6.68
CA PHE A 366 6.82 -4.20 -7.92
C PHE A 366 6.36 -5.24 -8.95
N GLN A 367 6.95 -6.44 -8.97
CA GLN A 367 6.57 -7.51 -9.89
C GLN A 367 5.12 -7.98 -9.73
N LEU A 368 4.53 -7.75 -8.55
CA LEU A 368 3.15 -8.12 -8.25
C LEU A 368 2.16 -7.00 -8.63
N TYR A 369 2.64 -5.76 -8.68
CA TYR A 369 1.83 -4.55 -8.90
C TYR A 369 1.92 -4.01 -10.32
N LEU A 370 2.96 -4.38 -11.08
CA LEU A 370 3.17 -3.95 -12.46
C LEU A 370 2.91 -5.10 -13.43
N GLU A 371 2.43 -4.78 -14.61
CA GLU A 371 2.34 -5.74 -15.71
C GLU A 371 3.75 -6.20 -16.14
N GLN A 372 3.94 -7.51 -16.21
CA GLN A 372 5.20 -8.14 -16.61
C GLN A 372 4.95 -8.90 -17.91
N SER A 373 5.78 -8.64 -18.92
CA SER A 373 5.66 -9.30 -20.22
C SER A 373 6.48 -10.58 -20.25
N ASN A 374 7.81 -10.46 -20.19
CA ASN A 374 8.75 -11.58 -20.37
C ASN A 374 9.94 -11.49 -19.41
N PRO A 375 9.72 -11.64 -18.09
CA PRO A 375 10.84 -11.79 -17.15
C PRO A 375 11.63 -13.07 -17.45
N ASP A 376 12.94 -12.96 -17.46
CA ASP A 376 13.87 -14.09 -17.67
C ASP A 376 14.28 -14.67 -16.30
N TYR A 377 13.82 -15.89 -16.06
CA TYR A 377 14.08 -16.67 -14.84
C TYR A 377 15.10 -17.81 -15.06
N THR A 378 15.85 -17.84 -16.17
CA THR A 378 16.84 -18.89 -16.44
C THR A 378 17.82 -19.08 -15.27
N ASP A 379 18.23 -17.98 -14.62
CA ASP A 379 18.84 -18.02 -13.28
C ASP A 379 17.87 -17.41 -12.25
N PRO A 380 17.28 -18.20 -11.34
CA PRO A 380 16.29 -17.73 -10.38
C PRO A 380 16.86 -16.75 -9.35
N LYS A 381 18.19 -16.62 -9.22
CA LYS A 381 18.87 -15.63 -8.36
C LYS A 381 19.37 -14.41 -9.15
N LYS A 382 19.22 -14.41 -10.47
CA LYS A 382 19.66 -13.35 -11.39
C LYS A 382 18.62 -13.13 -12.49
N ILE A 383 17.46 -12.65 -12.06
CA ILE A 383 16.31 -12.40 -12.93
C ILE A 383 16.58 -11.14 -13.76
N LYS A 384 16.38 -11.25 -15.08
CA LYS A 384 16.51 -10.14 -16.03
C LYS A 384 15.14 -9.75 -16.57
N ASN A 385 15.07 -8.54 -17.15
CA ASN A 385 13.88 -8.02 -17.82
C ASN A 385 12.65 -7.91 -16.89
N LEU A 386 12.88 -7.79 -15.57
CA LEU A 386 11.81 -7.66 -14.59
C LEU A 386 11.49 -6.17 -14.41
N LYS A 387 10.37 -5.72 -15.00
CA LYS A 387 9.98 -4.31 -15.03
C LYS A 387 9.71 -3.80 -13.63
N ASN A 388 10.32 -2.67 -13.27
CA ASN A 388 10.07 -1.93 -12.04
C ASN A 388 9.48 -0.54 -12.36
N TYR A 389 9.26 0.29 -11.34
CA TYR A 389 8.64 1.61 -11.52
C TYR A 389 9.45 2.56 -12.43
N ASN A 390 10.76 2.36 -12.58
CA ASN A 390 11.60 3.14 -13.50
C ASN A 390 11.55 2.64 -14.94
N SER A 391 11.04 1.43 -15.19
CA SER A 391 11.09 0.81 -16.52
C SER A 391 10.23 1.57 -17.53
N GLY A 392 10.72 1.62 -18.78
CA GLY A 392 9.96 2.14 -19.92
C GLY A 392 8.70 1.30 -20.17
N GLY A 393 7.57 1.95 -20.41
CA GLY A 393 6.29 1.28 -20.67
C GLY A 393 5.78 0.39 -19.53
N ALA A 394 6.27 0.57 -18.31
CA ALA A 394 5.67 -0.06 -17.13
C ALA A 394 4.23 0.45 -16.94
N LYS A 395 3.34 -0.44 -16.52
CA LYS A 395 1.91 -0.15 -16.29
C LYS A 395 1.46 -0.81 -15.01
N ILE A 396 0.57 -0.18 -14.28
CA ILE A 396 -0.05 -0.78 -13.10
C ILE A 396 -0.96 -1.92 -13.54
N ARG A 397 -0.87 -3.04 -12.82
CA ARG A 397 -1.59 -4.29 -13.12
C ARG A 397 -3.10 -4.19 -12.87
N GLY A 398 -3.54 -3.25 -12.04
CA GLY A 398 -4.94 -2.92 -11.81
C GLY A 398 -5.40 -3.12 -10.37
N TYR A 399 -6.64 -3.59 -10.23
CA TYR A 399 -7.33 -3.69 -8.95
C TYR A 399 -6.94 -4.95 -8.17
N LYS A 400 -6.81 -4.82 -6.85
CA LYS A 400 -6.53 -5.94 -5.96
C LYS A 400 -7.83 -6.66 -5.59
N LEU A 401 -7.97 -7.91 -6.05
CA LEU A 401 -9.07 -8.81 -5.71
C LEU A 401 -8.55 -10.08 -5.03
N TYR A 402 -9.43 -10.82 -4.38
CA TYR A 402 -9.10 -12.01 -3.61
C TYR A 402 -9.90 -13.20 -4.13
N TRP A 403 -9.23 -14.33 -4.36
CA TRP A 403 -9.87 -15.58 -4.73
C TRP A 403 -10.88 -16.05 -3.68
N HIS A 404 -11.95 -16.70 -4.15
CA HIS A 404 -12.80 -17.51 -3.29
C HIS A 404 -12.08 -18.81 -2.92
N ASN A 405 -12.13 -19.16 -1.63
CA ASN A 405 -11.56 -20.39 -1.12
C ASN A 405 -12.33 -20.82 0.15
N SER A 406 -13.44 -21.53 -0.04
CA SER A 406 -14.25 -22.05 1.07
C SER A 406 -13.58 -23.20 1.82
N LYS A 407 -12.49 -23.76 1.26
CA LYS A 407 -11.70 -24.84 1.85
C LYS A 407 -10.43 -24.34 2.56
N ALA A 408 -10.23 -23.03 2.64
CA ALA A 408 -9.04 -22.46 3.27
C ALA A 408 -9.02 -22.74 4.77
N GLU A 409 -7.91 -23.29 5.26
CA GLU A 409 -7.66 -23.32 6.70
C GLU A 409 -7.13 -21.96 7.17
N TYR A 410 -8.00 -21.18 7.80
CA TYR A 410 -7.69 -19.81 8.21
C TYR A 410 -7.25 -19.67 9.67
N GLU A 411 -7.44 -20.68 10.51
CA GLU A 411 -7.10 -20.65 11.93
C GLU A 411 -5.64 -21.03 12.19
N GLN A 412 -4.97 -20.29 13.08
CA GLN A 412 -3.69 -20.65 13.66
C GLN A 412 -3.91 -21.43 14.96
N LYS A 413 -3.47 -22.69 14.96
CA LYS A 413 -3.61 -23.61 16.11
C LYS A 413 -2.34 -23.71 16.96
N ASN A 414 -1.20 -23.26 16.46
CA ASN A 414 0.07 -23.31 17.19
C ASN A 414 0.17 -22.18 18.24
N MET A 415 -0.03 -22.54 19.51
CA MET A 415 0.00 -21.59 20.63
C MET A 415 1.39 -21.00 20.92
N ASP A 416 2.47 -21.73 20.63
CA ASP A 416 3.83 -21.22 20.84
C ASP A 416 4.17 -20.13 19.83
N GLU A 417 3.72 -20.29 18.59
CA GLU A 417 3.85 -19.27 17.55
C GLU A 417 3.06 -18.00 17.91
N ILE A 418 1.84 -18.17 18.45
CA ILE A 418 1.00 -17.06 18.92
C ILE A 418 1.69 -16.29 20.05
N LYS A 419 2.22 -17.00 21.05
CA LYS A 419 2.93 -16.39 22.18
C LYS A 419 4.16 -15.62 21.71
N LYS A 420 4.94 -16.18 20.78
CA LYS A 420 6.15 -15.56 20.24
C LYS A 420 5.88 -14.26 19.45
N HIS A 421 4.71 -14.15 18.85
CA HIS A 421 4.35 -13.04 17.96
C HIS A 421 3.03 -12.36 18.38
N GLN A 422 2.78 -12.25 19.69
CA GLN A 422 1.51 -11.79 20.25
C GLN A 422 1.03 -10.45 19.68
N THR A 423 1.94 -9.51 19.42
CA THR A 423 1.62 -8.18 18.85
C THR A 423 1.16 -8.22 17.39
N GLN A 424 1.39 -9.32 16.68
CA GLN A 424 1.00 -9.51 15.28
C GLN A 424 -0.34 -10.25 15.13
N TYR A 425 -0.74 -11.01 16.15
CA TYR A 425 -2.00 -11.75 16.13
C TYR A 425 -3.16 -10.88 16.62
N THR A 426 -4.25 -10.85 15.84
CA THR A 426 -5.51 -10.20 16.22
C THR A 426 -6.60 -11.26 16.24
N LYS A 427 -7.24 -11.48 17.40
CA LYS A 427 -8.38 -12.39 17.50
C LYS A 427 -9.56 -11.90 16.66
N ILE A 428 -10.34 -12.84 16.13
CA ILE A 428 -11.56 -12.55 15.39
C ILE A 428 -12.70 -13.46 15.83
N THR A 429 -13.93 -12.95 15.80
CA THR A 429 -15.16 -13.73 16.03
C THR A 429 -16.02 -13.68 14.76
N PRO A 430 -15.85 -14.61 13.81
CA PRO A 430 -16.61 -14.61 12.56
C PRO A 430 -18.09 -14.95 12.78
N ILE A 431 -18.93 -14.56 11.83
CA ILE A 431 -20.32 -15.01 11.70
C ILE A 431 -20.36 -16.25 10.79
N LYS A 432 -21.28 -17.17 11.11
CA LYS A 432 -21.50 -18.45 10.44
C LYS A 432 -21.92 -18.30 8.97
N ILE A 433 -21.66 -19.37 8.21
CA ILE A 433 -22.19 -19.58 6.87
C ILE A 433 -23.72 -19.64 6.94
N GLY A 434 -24.40 -19.15 5.91
CA GLY A 434 -25.86 -19.15 5.81
C GLY A 434 -26.55 -17.99 6.55
N THR A 435 -25.81 -17.18 7.31
CA THR A 435 -26.40 -15.98 7.92
C THR A 435 -26.87 -15.00 6.83
N VAL A 436 -28.10 -14.54 6.98
CA VAL A 436 -28.76 -13.61 6.06
C VAL A 436 -28.73 -12.21 6.66
N PHE A 437 -28.34 -11.23 5.85
CA PHE A 437 -28.40 -9.81 6.18
C PHE A 437 -29.34 -9.08 5.23
N LYS A 438 -30.11 -8.12 5.75
CA LYS A 438 -30.98 -7.24 4.96
C LYS A 438 -30.51 -5.80 5.06
N GLY A 439 -30.33 -5.16 3.92
CA GLY A 439 -29.95 -3.76 3.80
C GLY A 439 -30.70 -3.09 2.65
N ARG A 440 -30.49 -1.79 2.47
CA ARG A 440 -31.15 -0.99 1.43
C ARG A 440 -30.20 0.04 0.86
N ILE A 441 -30.30 0.28 -0.44
CA ILE A 441 -29.63 1.38 -1.13
C ILE A 441 -30.70 2.37 -1.55
N TYR A 442 -30.60 3.62 -1.12
CA TYR A 442 -31.40 4.72 -1.66
C TYR A 442 -30.62 5.41 -2.76
N PHE A 443 -31.29 5.82 -3.82
CA PHE A 443 -30.66 6.53 -4.93
C PHE A 443 -31.58 7.61 -5.51
N GLU A 444 -30.96 8.65 -6.07
CA GLU A 444 -31.69 9.78 -6.63
C GLU A 444 -31.12 10.18 -7.99
N ASN A 445 -32.01 10.56 -8.91
CA ASN A 445 -31.67 11.11 -10.22
C ASN A 445 -30.63 10.30 -11.02
N LEU A 446 -30.62 8.97 -10.92
CA LEU A 446 -29.73 8.13 -11.73
C LEU A 446 -30.27 7.97 -13.15
N SER A 447 -29.41 8.12 -14.16
CA SER A 447 -29.74 7.69 -15.51
C SER A 447 -29.96 6.18 -15.59
N ASP A 448 -30.61 5.69 -16.64
CA ASP A 448 -30.79 4.25 -16.87
C ASP A 448 -29.45 3.51 -16.92
N ILE A 449 -28.42 4.14 -17.50
CA ILE A 449 -27.06 3.60 -17.60
C ILE A 449 -26.40 3.52 -16.23
N GLU A 450 -26.56 4.55 -15.39
CA GLU A 450 -25.98 4.60 -14.04
C GLU A 450 -26.66 3.60 -13.10
N LEU A 451 -28.00 3.52 -13.15
CA LEU A 451 -28.76 2.52 -12.42
C LEU A 451 -28.42 1.11 -12.90
N GLY A 452 -28.27 0.93 -14.22
CA GLY A 452 -27.79 -0.30 -14.85
C GLY A 452 -26.42 -0.73 -14.34
N ALA A 453 -25.45 0.19 -14.26
CA ALA A 453 -24.13 -0.09 -13.72
C ALA A 453 -24.18 -0.56 -12.26
N LEU A 454 -25.02 0.08 -11.44
CA LEU A 454 -25.22 -0.30 -10.04
C LEU A 454 -25.83 -1.70 -9.91
N LEU A 455 -26.90 -1.98 -10.65
CA LEU A 455 -27.57 -3.28 -10.65
C LEU A 455 -26.67 -4.38 -11.21
N PHE A 456 -25.88 -4.11 -12.26
CA PHE A 456 -24.94 -5.07 -12.83
C PHE A 456 -23.85 -5.50 -11.84
N ALA A 457 -23.40 -4.58 -10.98
CA ALA A 457 -22.43 -4.88 -9.92
C ALA A 457 -23.04 -5.59 -8.70
N LEU A 458 -24.34 -5.39 -8.44
CA LEU A 458 -25.07 -6.03 -7.34
C LEU A 458 -25.55 -7.44 -7.70
N ASP A 459 -26.14 -7.59 -8.88
CA ASP A 459 -26.75 -8.82 -9.39
C ASP A 459 -25.78 -9.58 -10.30
N LEU A 460 -24.88 -10.33 -9.66
CA LEU A 460 -23.90 -11.16 -10.36
C LEU A 460 -24.58 -12.41 -10.96
N PRO A 461 -24.11 -12.90 -12.13
CA PRO A 461 -24.53 -14.18 -12.70
C PRO A 461 -24.46 -15.36 -11.72
N ASP A 462 -25.26 -16.40 -11.98
CA ASP A 462 -25.22 -17.61 -11.17
C ASP A 462 -23.81 -18.21 -11.06
N GLY A 463 -23.53 -18.78 -9.90
CA GLY A 463 -22.22 -19.32 -9.54
C GLY A 463 -21.19 -18.28 -9.10
N LEU A 464 -21.38 -16.99 -9.38
CA LEU A 464 -20.49 -15.93 -8.90
C LEU A 464 -20.88 -15.45 -7.48
N ALA A 465 -19.94 -14.81 -6.81
CA ALA A 465 -20.12 -14.23 -5.48
C ALA A 465 -19.28 -12.96 -5.28
N HIS A 466 -19.62 -12.17 -4.28
CA HIS A 466 -18.84 -11.00 -3.84
C HIS A 466 -17.91 -11.36 -2.68
N LYS A 467 -16.92 -10.49 -2.41
CA LYS A 467 -15.98 -10.60 -1.29
C LYS A 467 -16.00 -9.35 -0.41
N ILE A 468 -16.40 -9.49 0.86
CA ILE A 468 -16.50 -8.40 1.84
C ILE A 468 -15.77 -8.72 3.15
N GLY A 469 -15.53 -7.70 3.97
CA GLY A 469 -14.96 -7.86 5.31
C GLY A 469 -13.45 -8.12 5.35
N MET A 470 -12.99 -8.52 6.54
CA MET A 470 -11.60 -8.88 6.82
C MET A 470 -11.37 -10.38 6.58
N GLY A 471 -10.10 -10.79 6.51
CA GLY A 471 -9.77 -12.20 6.27
C GLY A 471 -10.05 -12.69 4.83
N LYS A 472 -10.30 -11.79 3.87
CA LYS A 472 -10.50 -12.15 2.45
C LYS A 472 -9.41 -13.05 1.87
N PRO A 473 -8.10 -12.81 2.13
CA PRO A 473 -7.04 -13.73 1.69
C PRO A 473 -7.15 -15.14 2.27
N LEU A 474 -7.72 -15.26 3.47
CA LEU A 474 -7.90 -16.51 4.21
C LEU A 474 -9.20 -17.23 3.83
N GLY A 475 -9.82 -16.88 2.70
CA GLY A 475 -11.07 -17.50 2.26
C GLY A 475 -12.37 -16.89 2.85
N LEU A 476 -12.28 -16.10 3.92
CA LEU A 476 -13.45 -15.49 4.57
C LEU A 476 -14.17 -14.45 3.69
N GLY A 477 -15.44 -14.17 4.00
CA GLY A 477 -16.15 -13.01 3.49
C GLY A 477 -16.78 -13.16 2.10
N SER A 478 -16.92 -14.37 1.58
CA SER A 478 -17.71 -14.64 0.36
C SER A 478 -19.20 -14.51 0.66
N ILE A 479 -19.92 -13.70 -0.13
CA ILE A 479 -21.34 -13.42 0.04
C ILE A 479 -22.07 -13.45 -1.32
N ARG A 480 -23.37 -13.70 -1.31
CA ARG A 480 -24.26 -13.50 -2.46
C ARG A 480 -25.26 -12.42 -2.16
N ILE A 481 -25.40 -11.46 -3.08
CA ILE A 481 -26.38 -10.37 -2.99
C ILE A 481 -27.51 -10.67 -3.96
N THR A 482 -28.75 -10.50 -3.51
CA THR A 482 -29.95 -10.51 -4.34
C THR A 482 -30.64 -9.15 -4.19
N PRO A 483 -30.58 -8.29 -5.23
CA PRO A 483 -31.21 -6.98 -5.20
C PRO A 483 -32.67 -7.03 -5.67
N THR A 484 -33.53 -6.21 -5.07
CA THR A 484 -34.90 -5.96 -5.53
C THR A 484 -35.09 -4.46 -5.75
N LEU A 485 -35.39 -4.05 -6.98
CA LEU A 485 -35.52 -2.65 -7.37
C LEU A 485 -36.95 -2.12 -7.18
N TYR A 486 -37.05 -0.93 -6.61
CA TYR A 486 -38.27 -0.15 -6.47
C TYR A 486 -38.02 1.28 -6.96
N LEU A 487 -38.87 1.76 -7.87
CA LEU A 487 -38.81 3.12 -8.39
C LEU A 487 -39.88 3.99 -7.75
N SER A 488 -39.50 5.21 -7.38
CA SER A 488 -40.40 6.21 -6.84
C SER A 488 -41.02 7.00 -7.99
N ASN A 489 -42.36 7.03 -8.04
CA ASN A 489 -43.08 8.01 -8.84
C ASN A 489 -43.31 9.25 -7.96
N ARG A 490 -42.41 10.24 -8.08
CA ARG A 490 -42.45 11.46 -7.25
C ARG A 490 -43.70 12.30 -7.50
N GLU A 491 -44.17 12.41 -8.74
CA GLU A 491 -45.42 13.12 -9.03
C GLU A 491 -46.58 12.47 -8.28
N ARG A 492 -46.74 11.14 -8.44
CA ARG A 492 -47.80 10.40 -7.76
C ARG A 492 -47.71 10.50 -6.23
N ARG A 493 -46.48 10.48 -5.68
CA ARG A 493 -46.23 10.63 -4.23
C ARG A 493 -46.77 11.95 -3.67
N TYR A 494 -46.63 13.05 -4.40
CA TYR A 494 -47.09 14.36 -3.95
C TYR A 494 -48.56 14.65 -4.31
N THR A 495 -49.19 13.83 -5.15
CA THR A 495 -50.61 13.98 -5.53
C THR A 495 -51.55 12.98 -4.85
N ASP A 496 -51.04 11.89 -4.28
CA ASP A 496 -51.84 10.81 -3.70
C ASP A 496 -51.17 10.24 -2.44
N PHE A 497 -51.89 10.31 -1.31
CA PHE A 497 -51.42 9.88 0.01
C PHE A 497 -51.08 8.38 0.07
N PHE A 498 -51.74 7.54 -0.73
CA PHE A 498 -51.51 6.09 -0.77
C PHE A 498 -50.47 5.66 -1.81
N ALA A 499 -50.02 6.59 -2.68
CA ALA A 499 -49.08 6.27 -3.75
C ALA A 499 -47.74 5.74 -3.24
N GLU A 500 -47.30 6.16 -2.05
CA GLU A 500 -46.08 5.62 -1.44
C GLU A 500 -46.27 4.18 -0.97
N LEU A 501 -47.46 3.78 -0.49
CA LEU A 501 -47.77 2.38 -0.15
C LEU A 501 -47.87 1.49 -1.39
N GLU A 502 -48.50 1.95 -2.48
CA GLU A 502 -48.66 1.15 -3.70
C GLU A 502 -47.35 1.00 -4.50
N SER A 503 -46.50 2.03 -4.51
CA SER A 503 -45.18 1.97 -5.17
C SER A 503 -44.19 1.05 -4.46
N ILE A 504 -44.43 0.69 -3.20
CA ILE A 504 -43.64 -0.30 -2.44
C ILE A 504 -43.89 -1.73 -2.94
N GLU A 505 -44.99 -2.00 -3.67
CA GLU A 505 -45.34 -3.35 -4.13
C GLU A 505 -44.87 -3.66 -5.56
N LYS A 506 -44.67 -2.63 -6.39
CA LYS A 506 -44.27 -2.81 -7.79
C LYS A 506 -42.76 -3.04 -7.91
N LYS A 507 -42.37 -4.32 -8.07
CA LYS A 507 -41.00 -4.71 -8.38
C LYS A 507 -40.69 -4.42 -9.84
N GLU A 508 -39.62 -3.69 -10.08
CA GLU A 508 -39.18 -3.35 -11.43
C GLU A 508 -38.24 -4.42 -12.00
N ASN A 509 -38.28 -4.59 -13.33
CA ASN A 509 -37.39 -5.52 -14.02
C ASN A 509 -35.97 -4.93 -14.11
N ILE A 510 -35.02 -5.54 -13.41
CA ILE A 510 -33.62 -5.08 -13.40
C ILE A 510 -32.88 -5.35 -14.73
N SER A 511 -33.39 -6.25 -15.57
CA SER A 511 -32.71 -6.72 -16.79
C SER A 511 -32.56 -5.61 -17.84
N ASP A 512 -33.57 -4.75 -17.98
CA ASP A 512 -33.56 -3.66 -18.97
C ASP A 512 -32.48 -2.64 -18.66
N TYR A 513 -32.33 -2.26 -17.38
CA TYR A 513 -31.26 -1.38 -16.91
C TYR A 513 -29.87 -1.97 -17.14
N LYS A 514 -29.68 -3.27 -16.85
CA LYS A 514 -28.42 -3.97 -17.14
C LYS A 514 -28.10 -3.93 -18.64
N ASN A 515 -29.09 -4.14 -19.50
CA ASN A 515 -28.93 -4.06 -20.95
C ASN A 515 -28.55 -2.66 -21.43
N PHE A 516 -29.14 -1.59 -20.86
CA PHE A 516 -28.74 -0.21 -21.19
C PHE A 516 -27.28 0.06 -20.84
N PHE A 517 -26.82 -0.41 -19.68
CA PHE A 517 -25.42 -0.31 -19.30
C PHE A 517 -24.49 -1.10 -20.22
N GLU A 518 -24.83 -2.37 -20.53
CA GLU A 518 -24.02 -3.20 -21.43
C GLU A 518 -23.91 -2.59 -22.83
N LYS A 519 -25.03 -2.08 -23.39
CA LYS A 519 -25.05 -1.39 -24.69
C LYS A 519 -24.21 -0.12 -24.67
N TYR A 520 -24.28 0.66 -23.58
CA TYR A 520 -23.43 1.83 -23.41
C TYR A 520 -21.95 1.44 -23.44
N ILE A 521 -21.54 0.43 -22.67
CA ILE A 521 -20.13 -0.02 -22.65
C ILE A 521 -19.69 -0.57 -24.00
N SER A 522 -20.52 -1.37 -24.68
CA SER A 522 -20.28 -1.87 -26.04
C SER A 522 -19.93 -0.74 -27.01
N ASN A 523 -20.72 0.34 -27.00
CA ASN A 523 -20.47 1.53 -27.80
C ASN A 523 -19.18 2.25 -27.40
N GLN A 524 -18.90 2.40 -26.10
CA GLN A 524 -17.70 3.10 -25.61
C GLN A 524 -16.41 2.36 -25.96
N ILE A 525 -16.40 1.03 -25.83
CA ILE A 525 -15.21 0.22 -26.15
C ILE A 525 -15.15 -0.20 -27.62
N LYS A 526 -16.14 0.19 -28.44
CA LYS A 526 -16.27 -0.14 -29.86
C LYS A 526 -16.13 -1.65 -30.13
N SER A 527 -16.78 -2.47 -29.31
CA SER A 527 -16.72 -3.92 -29.41
C SER A 527 -18.11 -4.52 -29.29
N ASN A 528 -18.47 -5.39 -30.22
CA ASN A 528 -19.74 -6.10 -30.19
C ASN A 528 -19.61 -7.39 -29.37
N PHE A 529 -20.42 -7.55 -28.35
CA PHE A 529 -20.44 -8.72 -27.48
C PHE A 529 -21.88 -9.05 -27.07
N LEU A 530 -22.16 -10.34 -26.87
CA LEU A 530 -23.47 -10.81 -26.38
C LEU A 530 -23.72 -10.41 -24.92
N SER A 531 -22.67 -10.39 -24.10
CA SER A 531 -22.71 -9.88 -22.72
C SER A 531 -21.34 -9.31 -22.35
N LEU A 532 -21.36 -8.28 -21.51
CA LEU A 532 -20.17 -7.64 -20.95
C LEU A 532 -19.31 -8.65 -20.18
N TRP A 533 -19.90 -9.72 -19.63
CA TRP A 533 -19.16 -10.81 -18.98
C TRP A 533 -18.24 -11.60 -19.92
N ASN A 534 -18.39 -11.45 -21.24
CA ASN A 534 -17.56 -12.12 -22.25
C ASN A 534 -16.37 -11.26 -22.72
N VAL A 535 -16.31 -9.99 -22.33
CA VAL A 535 -15.19 -9.10 -22.65
C VAL A 535 -13.93 -9.52 -21.87
N ASP A 536 -12.77 -9.58 -22.51
CA ASP A 536 -11.52 -10.12 -21.92
C ASP A 536 -11.20 -9.63 -20.50
N ARG A 537 -11.30 -8.32 -20.27
CA ARG A 537 -11.06 -7.72 -18.95
C ARG A 537 -12.06 -8.25 -17.91
N ILE A 538 -13.33 -8.33 -18.28
CA ILE A 538 -14.42 -8.72 -17.39
C ILE A 538 -14.46 -10.24 -17.21
N ARG A 539 -14.02 -11.02 -18.20
CA ARG A 539 -13.81 -12.46 -18.09
C ARG A 539 -12.76 -12.81 -17.03
N LYS A 540 -11.69 -12.02 -16.92
CA LYS A 540 -10.71 -12.14 -15.81
C LYS A 540 -11.33 -11.84 -14.45
N LEU A 541 -12.18 -10.82 -14.36
CA LEU A 541 -12.95 -10.53 -13.15
C LEU A 541 -13.90 -11.69 -12.81
N LYS A 542 -14.62 -12.22 -13.80
CA LYS A 542 -15.54 -13.35 -13.66
C LYS A 542 -14.86 -14.56 -13.03
N ILE A 543 -13.65 -14.91 -13.48
CA ILE A 543 -12.85 -16.01 -12.92
C ILE A 543 -12.55 -15.78 -11.42
N LEU A 544 -12.23 -14.54 -11.03
CA LEU A 544 -11.95 -14.21 -9.63
C LEU A 544 -13.21 -14.23 -8.74
N LEU A 545 -14.37 -13.94 -9.32
CA LEU A 545 -15.67 -13.95 -8.65
C LEU A 545 -16.34 -15.33 -8.66
N ASP A 546 -15.78 -16.33 -9.35
CA ASP A 546 -16.36 -17.67 -9.45
C ASP A 546 -16.23 -18.41 -8.12
N PHE A 547 -17.37 -18.58 -7.44
CA PHE A 547 -17.47 -19.31 -6.19
C PHE A 547 -17.90 -20.77 -6.39
N LYS A 548 -18.55 -21.08 -7.52
CA LYS A 548 -19.03 -22.42 -7.84
C LYS A 548 -17.87 -23.31 -8.30
N ASN A 549 -16.99 -22.79 -9.15
CA ASN A 549 -15.84 -23.49 -9.71
C ASN A 549 -14.53 -22.96 -9.12
N GLN A 550 -14.39 -23.03 -7.79
CA GLN A 550 -13.20 -22.54 -7.09
C GLN A 550 -11.93 -23.26 -7.55
N LYS A 551 -10.85 -22.50 -7.65
CA LYS A 551 -9.52 -23.05 -7.96
C LYS A 551 -8.99 -23.90 -6.79
N PRO A 552 -8.17 -24.93 -7.06
CA PRO A 552 -7.52 -25.72 -6.02
C PRO A 552 -6.76 -24.81 -5.05
N PRO A 553 -6.88 -24.99 -3.71
CA PRO A 553 -6.23 -24.11 -2.73
C PRO A 553 -4.76 -23.82 -3.01
N GLN A 554 -3.98 -24.84 -3.40
CA GLN A 554 -2.55 -24.75 -3.69
C GLN A 554 -2.23 -23.80 -4.85
N SER A 555 -3.14 -23.63 -5.81
CA SER A 555 -2.96 -22.73 -6.96
C SER A 555 -3.23 -21.26 -6.64
N ILE A 556 -3.89 -20.99 -5.50
CA ILE A 556 -4.35 -19.65 -5.07
C ILE A 556 -3.84 -19.29 -3.67
N GLU A 557 -2.85 -20.04 -3.16
CA GLU A 557 -2.20 -19.77 -1.89
C GLU A 557 -1.49 -18.41 -1.88
N TYR A 558 -1.51 -17.77 -0.73
CA TYR A 558 -0.84 -16.48 -0.54
C TYR A 558 0.64 -16.67 -0.26
N MET A 559 1.46 -15.83 -0.88
CA MET A 559 2.91 -15.88 -0.67
C MET A 559 3.29 -15.65 0.80
N ILE A 560 4.15 -16.50 1.34
CA ILE A 560 4.77 -16.30 2.65
C ILE A 560 6.03 -15.43 2.55
N LEU A 561 6.51 -14.90 3.69
CA LEU A 561 7.59 -13.89 3.72
C LEU A 561 8.86 -14.29 2.94
N GLY A 562 9.22 -15.57 2.97
CA GLY A 562 10.43 -16.09 2.29
C GLY A 562 10.30 -16.09 0.76
N GLU A 563 9.10 -16.23 0.23
CA GLU A 563 8.84 -16.42 -1.20
C GLU A 563 8.93 -15.11 -1.98
N PHE A 564 8.68 -13.96 -1.34
CA PHE A 564 8.82 -12.66 -1.99
C PHE A 564 10.23 -12.42 -2.56
N LYS A 565 11.25 -13.07 -1.99
CA LYS A 565 12.63 -12.99 -2.47
C LYS A 565 12.80 -13.58 -3.87
N ALA A 566 12.01 -14.60 -4.22
CA ALA A 566 12.06 -15.23 -5.54
C ALA A 566 11.54 -14.33 -6.66
N ARG A 567 10.92 -13.19 -6.33
CA ARG A 567 10.38 -12.23 -7.31
C ARG A 567 9.46 -12.89 -8.34
N SER A 568 8.72 -13.93 -7.94
CA SER A 568 7.77 -14.62 -8.82
C SER A 568 6.68 -13.64 -9.27
N VAL A 569 6.38 -13.68 -10.57
CA VAL A 569 5.25 -12.94 -11.15
C VAL A 569 3.99 -13.75 -10.96
N LEU A 570 2.92 -13.09 -10.52
CA LEU A 570 1.63 -13.74 -10.39
C LEU A 570 1.04 -13.99 -11.80
N PRO A 571 0.50 -15.19 -12.06
CA PRO A 571 -0.23 -15.46 -13.30
C PRO A 571 -1.47 -14.58 -13.43
N SER A 572 -1.94 -14.37 -14.66
CA SER A 572 -3.29 -13.84 -14.89
C SER A 572 -4.33 -14.84 -14.40
N PRO A 573 -5.55 -14.40 -14.01
CA PRO A 573 -6.59 -15.32 -13.53
C PRO A 573 -6.90 -16.49 -14.46
N GLU A 574 -6.75 -16.31 -15.76
CA GLU A 574 -6.97 -17.35 -16.78
C GLU A 574 -5.89 -18.45 -16.81
N LYS A 575 -4.70 -18.15 -16.27
CA LYS A 575 -3.54 -19.04 -16.22
C LYS A 575 -3.37 -19.71 -14.85
N VAL A 576 -4.26 -19.40 -13.91
CA VAL A 576 -4.44 -20.12 -12.64
C VAL A 576 -5.48 -21.20 -12.87
#